data_AF-A0A2A7BQJ2-F1
#
_entry.id   AF-A0A2A7BQJ2-F1
#
_cell.length_a   1.000
_cell.length_b   1.000
_cell.length_c   1.000
_cell.angle_alpha   90.00
_cell.angle_beta   90.00
_cell.angle_gamma   90.00
#
_symmetry.space_group_name_H-M   'P 1'
#
loop_
_entity.id
_entity.type
_entity.pdbx_description
1 polymer ?
#
loop_
_entity_poly.entity_id
_entity_poly.type
_entity_poly.pdbx_seq_one_letter_code
_entity_poly.pdbx_strand_id
1 'polypeptide(L)' 'MEDDIVGYFKQVERFDYITIDLDKDETIIAGNVKQYDPSRLEQFIQSFKRIAQTCLEHNLRSPEELFAFWKGS' A
#
# COMPACT_ATOMS: atom_id res chain seq x y z
N MET A 1 -34.81 -3.93 -34.30
CA MET A 1 -34.15 -4.21 -33.02
C MET A 1 -32.70 -4.44 -33.37
N GLU A 2 -31.92 -3.38 -33.35
CA GLU A 2 -30.46 -3.41 -33.40
C GLU A 2 -30.06 -2.79 -32.06
N ASP A 3 -29.46 -3.61 -31.21
CA ASP A 3 -28.88 -3.12 -29.97
C ASP A 3 -27.66 -2.28 -30.36
N ASP A 4 -27.81 -0.95 -30.36
CA ASP A 4 -26.71 -0.01 -30.49
C ASP A 4 -25.77 -0.20 -29.30
N ILE A 5 -24.74 -1.02 -29.51
CA ILE A 5 -23.65 -1.22 -28.56
C ILE A 5 -22.92 0.12 -28.37
N VAL A 6 -23.23 0.79 -27.25
CA VAL A 6 -22.43 1.90 -26.73
C VAL A 6 -21.04 1.34 -26.40
N GLY A 7 -20.01 1.84 -27.09
CA GLY A 7 -18.65 1.32 -27.04
C GLY A 7 -18.12 1.12 -25.62
N TYR A 8 -17.49 -0.03 -25.38
CA TYR A 8 -16.84 -0.36 -24.13
C TYR A 8 -15.58 0.49 -23.94
N PHE A 9 -15.56 1.35 -22.92
CA PHE A 9 -14.36 2.00 -22.43
C PHE A 9 -13.46 0.95 -21.75
N LYS A 10 -12.38 0.55 -22.41
CA LYS A 10 -11.35 -0.31 -21.81
C LYS A 10 -10.30 0.57 -21.14
N GLN A 11 -10.48 0.89 -19.87
CA GLN A 11 -9.42 1.50 -19.06
C GLN A 11 -8.39 0.40 -18.74
N VAL A 12 -7.30 0.34 -19.51
CA VAL A 12 -6.21 -0.64 -19.34
C VAL A 12 -5.02 0.01 -18.65
N GLU A 13 -5.23 0.50 -17.43
CA GLU A 13 -4.11 0.75 -16.53
C GLU A 13 -4.34 -0.08 -15.27
N ARG A 14 -3.74 -1.27 -15.26
CA ARG A 14 -3.78 -2.16 -14.10
C ARG A 14 -2.48 -1.95 -13.32
N PHE A 15 -2.54 -1.07 -12.33
CA PHE A 15 -1.47 -0.90 -11.35
C PHE A 15 -1.61 -1.96 -10.26
N ASP A 16 -0.48 -2.48 -9.80
CA ASP A 16 -0.42 -3.23 -8.55
C ASP A 16 -0.48 -2.22 -7.39
N TYR A 17 -1.36 -2.45 -6.42
CA TYR A 17 -1.51 -1.55 -5.28
C TYR A 17 -1.69 -2.30 -3.97
N ILE A 18 -1.29 -1.64 -2.90
CA ILE A 18 -1.43 -2.11 -1.52
C ILE A 18 -2.22 -1.05 -0.76
N THR A 19 -3.28 -1.48 -0.08
CA THR A 19 -4.00 -0.66 0.90
C THR A 19 -3.72 -1.22 2.28
N ILE A 20 -3.39 -0.35 3.23
CA ILE A 20 -3.12 -0.70 4.62
C ILE A 20 -4.08 0.10 5.50
N ASP A 21 -4.91 -0.59 6.28
CA ASP A 21 -5.73 -0.01 7.34
C ASP A 21 -5.10 -0.38 8.69
N LEU A 22 -4.50 0.61 9.36
CA LEU A 22 -3.79 0.41 10.62
C LEU A 22 -4.74 0.20 11.80
N ASP A 23 -5.95 0.77 11.74
CA ASP A 23 -6.93 0.68 12.82
C ASP A 23 -7.61 -0.69 12.82
N LYS A 24 -7.88 -1.23 11.62
CA LYS A 24 -8.50 -2.56 11.46
C LYS A 24 -7.50 -3.71 11.34
N ASP A 25 -6.20 -3.39 11.26
CA ASP A 25 -5.12 -4.33 10.93
C ASP A 25 -5.35 -5.08 9.59
N GLU A 26 -6.01 -4.44 8.63
CA GLU A 26 -6.34 -5.03 7.34
C GLU A 26 -5.33 -4.60 6.26
N THR A 27 -4.94 -5.55 5.40
CA THR A 27 -4.12 -5.29 4.22
C THR A 27 -4.81 -5.85 2.98
N ILE A 28 -4.96 -5.02 1.94
CA ILE A 28 -5.45 -5.45 0.63
C ILE A 28 -4.30 -5.32 -0.36
N ILE A 29 -4.02 -6.40 -1.09
CA ILE A 29 -3.03 -6.42 -2.16
C ILE A 29 -3.77 -6.77 -3.45
N ALA A 30 -3.75 -5.87 -4.42
CA ALA A 30 -4.43 -6.05 -5.69
C ALA A 30 -3.43 -5.90 -6.83
N GLY A 31 -3.63 -6.68 -7.89
CA GLY A 31 -2.71 -6.70 -9.03
C GLY A 31 -2.26 -8.12 -9.40
N ASN A 32 -1.11 -8.22 -10.07
CA ASN A 32 -0.46 -9.48 -10.40
C ASN A 32 0.44 -9.98 -9.26
N VAL A 33 -0.15 -10.18 -8.07
CA VAL A 33 0.58 -10.51 -6.82
C VAL A 33 1.51 -11.70 -6.96
N LYS A 34 1.16 -12.67 -7.81
CA LYS A 34 1.94 -13.90 -8.07
C LYS A 34 3.35 -13.63 -8.64
N GLN A 35 3.61 -12.44 -9.18
CA GLN A 35 4.92 -12.09 -9.72
C GLN A 35 5.94 -11.71 -8.63
N TYR A 36 5.48 -11.46 -7.41
CA TYR A 36 6.33 -11.10 -6.28
C TYR A 36 6.68 -12.31 -5.43
N ASP A 37 7.85 -12.28 -4.80
CA ASP A 37 8.18 -13.22 -3.74
C ASP A 37 7.28 -12.96 -2.51
N PRO A 38 6.49 -13.94 -2.05
CA PRO A 38 5.54 -13.73 -0.95
C PRO A 38 6.21 -13.28 0.36
N SER A 39 7.40 -13.83 0.67
CA SER A 39 8.10 -13.52 1.92
C SER A 39 8.62 -12.08 1.94
N ARG A 40 9.14 -11.61 0.79
CA ARG A 40 9.61 -10.23 0.64
C ARG A 40 8.45 -9.24 0.63
N LEU A 41 7.33 -9.60 0.01
CA LEU A 41 6.13 -8.77 0.00
C LEU A 41 5.55 -8.61 1.42
N GLU A 42 5.49 -9.70 2.18
CA GLU A 42 5.07 -9.67 3.59
C GLU A 42 6.01 -8.80 4.42
N GLN A 43 7.33 -9.01 4.33
CA GLN A 43 8.32 -8.20 5.03
C GLN A 43 8.21 -6.70 4.69
N PHE A 44 7.94 -6.38 3.43
CA PHE A 44 7.72 -5.01 2.97
C PHE A 44 6.48 -4.40 3.63
N ILE A 45 5.34 -5.10 3.62
CA ILE A 45 4.08 -4.64 4.24
C ILE A 45 4.27 -4.43 5.75
N GLN A 46 4.89 -5.38 6.44
CA GLN A 46 5.14 -5.27 7.88
C GLN A 46 6.06 -4.09 8.22
N SER A 47 7.08 -3.86 7.40
CA SER A 47 7.95 -2.69 7.56
C SER A 47 7.17 -1.38 7.39
N PHE A 48 6.30 -1.30 6.39
CA PHE A 48 5.43 -0.14 6.17
C PHE A 48 4.46 0.09 7.33
N LYS A 49 3.78 -0.97 7.82
CA LYS A 49 2.88 -0.90 8.98
C LYS A 49 3.60 -0.31 10.19
N ARG A 50 4.77 -0.86 10.53
CA ARG A 50 5.57 -0.39 11.67
C ARG A 50 6.01 1.06 11.54
N ILE A 51 6.45 1.47 10.35
CA ILE A 51 6.85 2.87 10.09
C ILE A 51 5.64 3.79 10.27
N ALA A 52 4.51 3.46 9.66
CA ALA A 52 3.31 4.29 9.73
C ALA A 52 2.77 4.40 11.17
N GLN A 53 2.75 3.30 11.92
CA GLN A 53 2.42 3.28 13.35
C GLN A 53 3.36 4.18 14.16
N THR A 54 4.68 4.05 13.95
CA THR A 54 5.67 4.91 14.62
C THR A 54 5.41 6.39 14.33
N CYS A 55 5.12 6.74 13.07
CA CYS A 55 4.80 8.12 12.70
C CYS A 55 3.54 8.64 13.40
N LEU A 56 2.49 7.82 13.51
CA LEU A 56 1.24 8.20 14.18
C LEU A 56 1.44 8.34 15.70
N GLU A 57 2.08 7.36 16.35
CA GLU A 57 2.31 7.33 17.79
C GLU A 57 3.17 8.49 18.28
N HIS A 58 4.17 8.88 17.48
CA HIS A 58 5.09 9.96 17.82
C HIS A 58 4.78 11.28 17.11
N ASN A 59 3.67 11.36 16.37
CA ASN A 59 3.27 12.54 15.59
C ASN A 59 4.40 13.05 14.67
N LEU A 60 5.10 12.12 14.01
CA LEU A 60 6.16 12.40 13.04
C LEU A 60 5.53 12.71 11.68
N ARG A 61 5.81 13.89 11.15
CA ARG A 61 5.16 14.47 9.97
C ARG A 61 6.08 14.56 8.77
N SER A 62 7.36 14.23 8.93
CA SER A 62 8.32 14.23 7.82
C SER A 62 9.33 13.08 7.93
N PRO A 63 9.98 12.72 6.80
CA PRO A 63 11.09 11.77 6.81
C PRO A 63 12.23 12.21 7.75
N GLU A 64 12.52 13.51 7.84
CA GLU A 64 13.56 14.04 8.73
C GLU A 64 13.25 13.77 10.20
N GLU A 65 12.00 13.97 10.61
CA GLU A 65 11.54 13.65 11.97
C GLU A 65 11.63 12.15 12.25
N LEU A 66 11.24 11.30 11.29
CA LEU A 66 11.39 9.84 11.38
C LEU A 66 12.85 9.41 11.51
N PHE A 67 13.74 9.94 10.67
CA PHE A 67 15.16 9.61 10.72
C PHE A 67 15.84 10.14 11.99
N ALA A 68 15.44 11.31 12.48
CA ALA A 68 15.93 11.84 13.75
C ALA A 68 15.48 10.95 14.91
N PHE A 69 14.22 10.52 14.92
CA PHE A 69 13.68 9.59 15.92
C PHE A 69 14.49 8.28 15.97
N TRP A 70 14.75 7.63 14.83
CA TRP A 70 15.53 6.38 14.81
C TRP A 70 17.01 6.53 15.15
N LYS A 71 17.63 7.69 14.89
CA LYS A 71 19.02 7.92 15.28
C LYS A 71 19.20 8.12 16.79
N GLY A 72 18.13 8.53 17.49
CA GLY A 72 18.11 8.74 18.93
C GLY A 72 17.51 7.59 19.74
N SER A 73 17.06 6.52 19.07
CA SER A 73 16.43 5.33 19.67
C SER A 73 17.42 4.19 19.92
#